data_AF-A0A392S5Y1-F1
#
_entry.id   AF-A0A392S5Y1-F1
#
_cell.length_a   1.000
_cell.length_b   1.000
_cell.length_c   1.000
_cell.angle_alpha   90.00
_cell.angle_beta   90.00
_cell.angle_gamma   90.00
#
_symmetry.space_group_name_H-M   'P 1'
#
loop_
_entity.id
_entity.type
_entity.pdbx_description
1 polymer ?
#
loop_
_entity_poly.entity_id
_entity_poly.type
_entity_poly.pdbx_seq_one_letter_code
_entity_poly.pdbx_strand_id
1 'polypeptide(L)' 'ELKFVRVEFQLLKDCDFGEQFLIIGDDPMLGSWNPLDALPLTWSDGHIWTVKLV' A
#
# COMPACT_ATOMS: atom_id res chain seq x y z
N GLU A 1 1.61 1.06 27.28
CA GLU A 1 1.05 2.05 26.34
C GLU A 1 1.35 1.59 24.92
N LEU A 2 0.35 1.56 24.04
CA LEU A 2 0.57 1.31 22.61
C LEU A 2 0.94 2.63 21.95
N LYS A 3 2.02 2.62 21.15
CA LYS A 3 2.47 3.79 20.39
C LYS A 3 2.25 3.52 18.92
N PHE A 4 1.54 4.41 18.27
CA PHE A 4 1.29 4.37 16.83
C PHE A 4 2.14 5.42 16.14
N VAL A 5 2.64 5.08 14.96
CA VAL A 5 3.42 5.95 14.10
C VAL A 5 2.75 5.96 12.74
N ARG A 6 2.61 7.15 12.16
CA ARG A 6 2.09 7.30 10.80
C ARG A 6 3.20 6.93 9.82
N VAL A 7 2.89 6.03 8.89
CA VAL A 7 3.83 5.55 7.88
C VAL A 7 3.26 5.77 6.49
N GLU A 8 4.09 6.20 5.55
CA GLU A 8 3.77 6.24 4.13
C GLU A 8 4.68 5.27 3.39
N PHE A 9 4.07 4.33 2.66
CA PHE A 9 4.80 3.44 1.75
C PHE A 9 4.83 4.07 0.37
N GLN A 10 5.99 4.00 -0.28
CA GLN A 10 6.17 4.47 -1.65
C GLN A 10 6.78 3.36 -2.51
N LEU A 11 6.20 3.16 -3.70
CA LEU A 11 6.69 2.25 -4.72
C LEU A 11 6.87 3.03 -6.03
N LEU A 12 8.08 3.01 -6.58
CA LEU A 12 8.38 3.60 -7.89
C LEU A 12 8.34 2.50 -8.96
N LYS A 13 7.26 2.44 -9.74
CA LYS A 13 7.07 1.38 -10.74
C LYS A 13 6.01 1.72 -11.79
N ASP A 14 6.32 1.47 -13.07
CA ASP A 14 5.35 1.52 -14.16
C ASP A 14 4.26 0.44 -14.00
N CYS A 15 3.05 0.76 -14.43
CA CYS A 15 1.89 -0.14 -14.36
C CYS A 15 1.05 0.03 -15.63
N ASP A 16 0.58 -1.08 -16.18
CA ASP A 16 -0.22 -1.06 -17.39
C ASP A 16 -1.62 -0.50 -17.11
N PHE A 17 -2.22 0.09 -18.15
CA PHE A 17 -3.57 0.65 -18.02
C PHE A 17 -4.58 -0.44 -17.65
N GLY A 18 -5.30 -0.22 -16.55
CA GLY A 18 -6.27 -1.18 -16.01
C GLY A 18 -5.72 -2.09 -14.90
N GLU A 19 -4.42 -2.03 -14.63
CA GLU A 19 -3.80 -2.72 -13.49
C GLU A 19 -3.61 -1.78 -12.28
N GLN A 20 -3.31 -2.37 -11.12
CA GLN A 20 -3.07 -1.63 -9.89
C GLN A 20 -2.11 -2.39 -8.97
N PHE A 21 -1.28 -1.66 -8.22
CA PHE A 21 -0.50 -2.24 -7.13
C PHE A 21 -1.25 -2.19 -5.80
N LEU A 22 -1.12 -3.26 -5.04
CA LEU A 22 -1.67 -3.40 -3.69
C LEU A 22 -0.55 -3.84 -2.74
N ILE A 23 -0.69 -3.52 -1.44
CA ILE A 23 0.22 -3.96 -0.38
C ILE A 23 -0.50 -4.93 0.57
N ILE A 24 0.22 -5.97 0.97
CA ILE A 24 -0.15 -6.91 2.04
C ILE A 24 1.04 -7.18 2.95
N GLY A 25 0.76 -7.60 4.18
CA GLY A 25 1.76 -7.86 5.21
C GLY A 25 1.18 -8.72 6.34
N ASP A 26 2.00 -9.04 7.33
CA ASP A 26 1.59 -9.84 8.49
C ASP A 26 0.62 -9.08 9.41
N ASP A 27 0.88 -7.78 9.60
CA ASP A 27 0.05 -6.91 10.41
C ASP A 27 -1.41 -6.93 9.90
N PRO A 28 -2.42 -7.02 10.79
CA PRO A 28 -3.82 -6.94 10.40
C PRO A 28 -4.19 -5.68 9.60
N MET A 29 -3.50 -4.56 9.81
CA MET A 29 -3.67 -3.35 8.99
C MET A 29 -3.25 -3.55 7.54
N LEU A 30 -2.40 -4.54 7.27
CA LEU A 30 -1.93 -4.93 5.95
C LEU A 30 -2.60 -6.24 5.46
N GLY A 31 -3.72 -6.64 6.05
CA GLY A 31 -4.51 -7.77 5.57
C GLY A 31 -3.98 -9.15 5.93
N SER A 32 -3.00 -9.28 6.84
CA SER A 32 -2.50 -10.57 7.35
C SER A 32 -2.18 -11.61 6.25
N TRP A 33 -1.49 -11.16 5.20
CA TRP A 33 -1.13 -11.93 4.00
C TRP A 33 -2.32 -12.48 3.20
N ASN A 34 -3.53 -11.98 3.41
CA ASN A 34 -4.69 -12.28 2.58
C ASN A 34 -4.79 -11.30 1.39
N PRO A 35 -4.64 -11.76 0.13
CA PRO A 35 -4.75 -10.89 -1.03
C PRO A 35 -6.12 -10.22 -1.21
N LEU A 36 -7.19 -10.79 -0.65
CA LEU A 36 -8.52 -10.18 -0.69
C LEU A 36 -8.64 -8.97 0.23
N ASP A 37 -7.78 -8.87 1.24
CA ASP A 37 -7.72 -7.78 2.22
C ASP A 37 -6.59 -6.79 1.90
N ALA A 38 -6.03 -6.87 0.69
CA ALA A 38 -4.93 -6.04 0.26
C ALA A 38 -5.32 -4.56 0.14
N LEU A 39 -4.41 -3.68 0.57
CA LEU A 39 -4.64 -2.24 0.50
C LEU A 39 -4.19 -1.69 -0.86
N PRO A 40 -5.06 -0.96 -1.58
CA PRO A 40 -4.71 -0.37 -2.87
C PRO A 40 -3.76 0.83 -2.71
N LEU A 41 -2.72 0.90 -3.55
CA LEU A 41 -1.88 2.10 -3.63
C LEU A 41 -2.49 3.11 -4.60
N THR A 42 -2.27 4.39 -4.32
CA THR A 42 -2.67 5.51 -5.19
C THR A 42 -1.52 5.92 -6.09
N TRP A 43 -1.75 5.94 -7.41
CA TRP A 43 -0.78 6.42 -8.39
C TRP A 43 -0.67 7.94 -8.40
N SER A 44 0.52 8.44 -8.73
CA SER A 44 0.83 9.84 -9.00
C SER A 44 1.88 9.97 -10.10
N ASP A 45 2.06 11.18 -10.63
CA ASP A 45 3.03 11.48 -11.68
C ASP A 45 4.44 10.93 -11.36
N GLY A 46 5.12 10.42 -12.39
CA GLY A 46 6.43 9.78 -12.22
C GLY A 46 6.37 8.33 -11.75
N HIS A 47 5.20 7.68 -11.86
CA HIS A 47 4.99 6.27 -11.48
C HIS A 47 5.24 6.00 -10.00
N ILE A 48 4.89 6.97 -9.16
CA ILE A 48 5.00 6.88 -7.70
C ILE A 48 3.65 6.44 -7.14
N TRP A 49 3.65 5.27 -6.52
CA TRP A 49 2.49 4.67 -5.88
C TRP A 49 2.60 4.83 -4.36
N THR A 50 1.56 5.34 -3.72
CA THR A 50 1.59 5.65 -2.28
C THR A 50 0.40 5.10 -1.51
N VAL A 51 0.63 4.76 -0.24
CA VAL A 51 -0.43 4.47 0.74
C VAL A 51 0.01 4.94 2.13
N LYS A 52 -0.91 5.56 2.86
CA LYS A 52 -0.68 6.09 4.20
C LYS A 52 -1.39 5.22 5.22
N LEU A 53 -0.65 4.75 6.21
CA LEU A 53 -1.17 4.06 7.39
C LEU A 53 -1.10 5.00 8.59
N VAL A 54 -2.23 5.13 9.30
CA VAL A 54 -2.42 6.04 10.44
C VAL A 54 -2.72 5.29 11.72
#